data_AF-A0A8G0LJI5-F1
#
_entry.id   AF-A0A8G0LJI5-F1
#
_cell.length_a   1.000
_cell.length_b   1.000
_cell.length_c   1.000
_cell.angle_alpha   90.00
_cell.angle_beta   90.00
_cell.angle_gamma   90.00
#
_symmetry.space_group_name_H-M   'P 1'
#
loop_
_entity.id
_entity.type
_entity.pdbx_description
1 polymer ?
#
loop_
_entity_poly.entity_id
_entity_poly.type
_entity_poly.pdbx_seq_one_letter_code
_entity_poly.pdbx_strand_id
1 'polypeptide(L)'
;MRCSLPPHKEPLGFRLYSDYETHYHNFHTNRCIECRKNFPTDHLLSIHIEECHDPLARVAREKGEHTYSCFVEGCDRKCMTPQKRRLHLIDKHMYPKNFFFAVTKDGIDGKRSLLIETRRRRSSAGSQPQAKELRRRANTLEKEAVPSDNKSQSTLPSTTAPNGIVESEKPADTEMADLTGAMSALQFVPPSIRFGRGRAGFSKR
;
A
#
# COMPACT_ATOMS: atom_id res chain seq x y z
N MET A 1 -16.78 -16.98 31.32
CA MET A 1 -16.45 -17.50 29.97
C MET A 1 -14.97 -17.27 29.69
N ARG A 2 -14.29 -18.09 28.86
CA ARG A 2 -12.89 -17.86 28.45
C ARG A 2 -12.70 -18.15 26.95
N CYS A 3 -11.87 -17.36 26.28
CA CYS A 3 -11.46 -17.61 24.90
C CYS A 3 -9.95 -17.94 24.84
N SER A 4 -9.60 -19.08 24.25
CA SER A 4 -8.21 -19.54 24.07
C SER A 4 -7.85 -19.80 22.60
N LEU A 5 -8.65 -19.27 21.66
CA LEU A 5 -8.43 -19.44 20.23
C LEU A 5 -7.32 -18.46 19.72
N PRO A 6 -6.45 -18.86 18.78
CA PRO A 6 -5.49 -17.96 18.15
C PRO A 6 -6.24 -16.81 17.44
N PRO A 7 -5.97 -15.52 17.75
CA PRO A 7 -4.63 -14.96 17.96
C PRO A 7 -4.15 -14.79 19.41
N HIS A 8 -4.96 -15.12 20.41
CA HIS A 8 -4.62 -14.78 21.80
C HIS A 8 -3.47 -15.66 22.33
N LYS A 9 -2.43 -15.02 22.86
CA LYS A 9 -1.31 -15.72 23.53
C LYS A 9 -1.70 -16.23 24.92
N GLU A 10 -2.68 -15.58 25.55
CA GLU A 10 -3.19 -15.90 26.88
C GLU A 10 -4.72 -16.00 26.84
N PRO A 11 -5.36 -16.87 27.65
CA PRO A 11 -6.81 -17.01 27.63
C PRO A 11 -7.54 -15.75 28.13
N LEU A 12 -8.33 -15.11 27.28
CA LEU A 12 -9.13 -13.93 27.64
C LEU A 12 -10.38 -14.35 28.42
N GLY A 13 -10.55 -13.82 29.63
CA GLY A 13 -11.70 -14.07 30.50
C GLY A 13 -12.80 -13.02 30.35
N PHE A 14 -14.04 -13.47 30.15
CA PHE A 14 -15.23 -12.62 30.04
C PHE A 14 -16.21 -12.92 31.18
N ARG A 15 -16.81 -11.85 31.72
CA ARG A 15 -17.79 -11.91 32.82
C ARG A 15 -19.20 -12.22 32.29
N LEU A 16 -19.62 -11.56 31.22
CA LEU A 16 -20.93 -11.77 30.57
C LEU A 16 -20.79 -12.64 29.32
N TYR A 17 -21.90 -13.23 28.88
CA TYR A 17 -21.98 -13.98 27.63
C TYR A 17 -21.89 -13.06 26.40
N SER A 18 -22.60 -11.92 26.43
CA SER A 18 -22.59 -10.88 25.39
C SER A 18 -21.18 -10.40 25.03
N ASP A 19 -20.31 -10.26 26.03
CA ASP A 19 -18.93 -9.78 25.84
C ASP A 19 -18.08 -10.84 25.14
N TYR A 20 -18.37 -12.13 25.38
CA TYR A 20 -17.72 -13.25 24.72
C TYR A 20 -18.22 -13.42 23.28
N GLU A 21 -19.52 -13.27 23.03
CA GLU A 21 -20.13 -13.35 21.70
C GLU A 21 -19.64 -12.21 20.78
N THR A 22 -19.70 -10.96 21.26
CA THR A 22 -19.14 -9.81 20.53
C THR A 22 -17.64 -9.95 20.32
N HIS A 23 -16.90 -10.52 21.27
CA HIS A 23 -15.49 -10.88 21.07
C HIS A 23 -15.32 -11.94 19.97
N TYR A 24 -16.14 -12.99 19.97
CA TYR A 24 -16.04 -14.07 18.99
C TYR A 24 -16.24 -13.57 17.56
N HIS A 25 -17.26 -12.73 17.34
CA HIS A 25 -17.49 -12.08 16.06
C HIS A 25 -16.34 -11.15 15.65
N ASN A 26 -15.84 -10.32 16.57
CA ASN A 26 -14.79 -9.34 16.28
C ASN A 26 -13.36 -9.90 16.16
N PHE A 27 -13.10 -11.15 16.52
CA PHE A 27 -11.74 -11.74 16.47
C PHE A 27 -11.62 -13.09 15.74
N HIS A 28 -12.70 -13.89 15.66
CA HIS A 28 -12.62 -15.30 15.22
C HIS A 28 -13.48 -15.66 14.02
N THR A 29 -14.51 -14.87 13.65
CA THR A 29 -15.46 -15.26 12.58
C THR A 29 -14.86 -15.14 11.17
N ASN A 30 -14.49 -13.96 10.69
CA ASN A 30 -14.03 -13.75 9.30
C ASN A 30 -12.49 -13.60 9.24
N ARG A 31 -11.77 -14.60 9.75
CA ARG A 31 -10.32 -14.56 9.97
C ARG A 31 -9.58 -15.24 8.82
N CYS A 32 -8.78 -14.48 8.06
CA CYS A 32 -7.97 -15.03 6.97
C CYS A 32 -6.95 -16.06 7.51
N ILE A 33 -6.86 -17.22 6.86
CA ILE A 33 -6.00 -18.33 7.30
C ILE A 33 -4.52 -18.00 7.07
N GLU A 34 -4.20 -17.34 5.96
CA GLU A 34 -2.83 -17.03 5.56
C GLU A 34 -2.26 -15.83 6.34
N CYS A 35 -2.87 -14.64 6.22
CA CYS A 35 -2.33 -13.43 6.84
C CYS A 35 -2.84 -13.18 8.28
N ARG A 36 -3.77 -14.02 8.78
CA ARG A 36 -4.31 -13.97 10.15
C ARG A 36 -5.04 -12.68 10.54
N LYS A 37 -5.42 -11.83 9.57
CA LYS A 37 -6.25 -10.63 9.77
C LYS A 37 -7.73 -11.00 9.90
N ASN A 38 -8.46 -10.30 10.78
CA ASN A 38 -9.93 -10.42 10.83
C ASN A 38 -10.63 -9.33 10.02
N PHE A 39 -11.85 -9.63 9.56
CA PHE A 39 -12.71 -8.77 8.74
C PHE A 39 -14.13 -8.63 9.32
N PRO A 40 -14.86 -7.54 9.02
CA PRO A 40 -16.22 -7.33 9.54
C PRO A 40 -17.27 -8.28 8.95
N THR A 41 -17.16 -8.59 7.66
CA THR A 41 -18.09 -9.43 6.90
C THR A 41 -17.32 -10.47 6.08
N ASP A 42 -18.00 -11.56 5.72
CA ASP A 42 -17.44 -12.61 4.87
C ASP A 42 -17.09 -12.08 3.48
N HIS A 43 -17.94 -11.23 2.88
CA HIS A 43 -17.65 -10.56 1.61
C HIS A 43 -16.33 -9.76 1.64
N LEU A 44 -16.05 -9.02 2.72
CA LEU A 44 -14.77 -8.31 2.87
C LEU A 44 -13.57 -9.26 3.03
N LEU A 45 -13.77 -10.45 3.61
CA LEU A 45 -12.77 -11.52 3.64
C LEU A 45 -12.54 -12.11 2.25
N SER A 46 -13.59 -12.39 1.48
CA SER A 46 -13.49 -12.87 0.09
C SER A 46 -12.72 -11.89 -0.79
N ILE A 47 -13.08 -10.60 -0.78
CA ILE A 47 -12.35 -9.54 -1.51
C ILE A 47 -10.89 -9.47 -1.05
N HIS A 48 -10.62 -9.63 0.25
CA HIS A 48 -9.25 -9.65 0.74
C HIS A 48 -8.43 -10.83 0.18
N ILE A 49 -9.02 -12.02 0.07
CA ILE A 49 -8.37 -13.20 -0.53
C ILE A 49 -8.10 -12.94 -2.02
N GLU A 50 -9.10 -12.45 -2.77
CA GLU A 50 -8.94 -12.03 -4.18
C GLU A 50 -7.82 -10.99 -4.37
N GLU A 51 -7.71 -9.98 -3.50
CA GLU A 51 -6.79 -8.85 -3.70
C GLU A 51 -5.36 -9.07 -3.20
N CYS A 52 -5.21 -9.84 -2.12
CA CYS A 52 -3.96 -9.99 -1.38
C CYS A 52 -3.32 -11.38 -1.51
N HIS A 53 -4.11 -12.42 -1.76
CA HIS A 53 -3.65 -13.81 -1.72
C HIS A 53 -3.70 -14.51 -3.09
N ASP A 54 -4.61 -14.14 -3.99
CA ASP A 54 -4.63 -14.70 -5.35
C ASP A 54 -3.48 -14.15 -6.23
N PRO A 55 -2.53 -15.01 -6.68
CA PRO A 55 -1.50 -14.60 -7.63
C PRO A 55 -2.07 -14.30 -9.03
N LEU A 56 -3.20 -14.90 -9.43
CA LEU A 56 -3.83 -14.65 -10.73
C LEU A 56 -4.39 -13.23 -10.78
N ALA A 57 -5.06 -12.76 -9.72
CA ALA A 57 -5.47 -11.36 -9.56
C ALA A 57 -4.29 -10.36 -9.58
N ARG A 58 -3.06 -10.77 -9.25
CA ARG A 58 -1.87 -9.92 -9.47
C ARG A 58 -1.52 -9.82 -10.95
N VAL A 59 -1.48 -10.94 -11.67
CA VAL A 59 -1.20 -10.96 -13.12
C VAL A 59 -2.31 -10.27 -13.92
N ALA A 60 -3.57 -10.45 -13.54
CA ALA A 60 -4.72 -9.74 -14.13
C ALA A 60 -4.61 -8.21 -13.97
N ARG A 61 -4.09 -7.73 -12.83
CA ARG A 61 -3.79 -6.30 -12.64
C ARG A 61 -2.69 -5.79 -13.57
N GLU A 62 -1.64 -6.58 -13.78
CA GLU A 62 -0.55 -6.25 -14.72
C GLU A 62 -1.06 -6.18 -16.17
N LYS A 63 -2.06 -7.00 -16.53
CA LYS A 63 -2.82 -6.93 -17.80
C LYS A 63 -3.82 -5.77 -17.89
N GLY A 64 -4.05 -5.02 -16.81
CA GLY A 64 -5.01 -3.90 -16.76
C GLY A 64 -6.47 -4.32 -16.52
N GLU A 65 -6.74 -5.55 -16.07
CA GLU A 65 -8.09 -6.05 -15.82
C GLU A 65 -8.72 -5.47 -14.54
N HIS A 66 -10.05 -5.43 -14.51
CA HIS A 66 -10.84 -4.90 -13.39
C HIS A 66 -10.94 -5.94 -12.27
N THR A 67 -10.03 -5.84 -11.29
CA THR A 67 -9.86 -6.83 -10.21
C THR A 67 -10.42 -6.39 -8.86
N TYR A 68 -10.50 -5.09 -8.58
CA TYR A 68 -10.91 -4.58 -7.26
C TYR A 68 -12.44 -4.56 -7.12
N SER A 69 -13.01 -5.57 -6.49
CA SER A 69 -14.45 -5.73 -6.21
C SER A 69 -14.98 -4.68 -5.22
N CYS A 70 -16.30 -4.38 -5.28
CA CYS A 70 -16.96 -3.40 -4.42
C CYS A 70 -17.28 -3.99 -3.04
N PHE A 71 -17.16 -3.19 -1.96
CA PHE A 71 -17.39 -3.65 -0.57
C PHE A 71 -18.85 -3.93 -0.22
N VAL A 72 -19.80 -3.61 -1.10
CA VAL A 72 -21.23 -3.77 -0.84
C VAL A 72 -21.72 -5.04 -1.52
N GLU A 73 -22.27 -5.96 -0.72
CA GLU A 73 -22.93 -7.18 -1.18
C GLU A 73 -24.09 -6.81 -2.12
N GLY A 74 -24.14 -7.43 -3.30
CA GLY A 74 -25.06 -7.05 -4.39
C GLY A 74 -24.58 -5.89 -5.28
N CYS A 75 -23.29 -5.54 -5.26
CA CYS A 75 -22.70 -4.61 -6.23
C CYS A 75 -21.52 -5.21 -7.00
N ASP A 76 -21.81 -5.78 -8.18
CA ASP A 76 -20.85 -6.52 -9.02
C ASP A 76 -19.80 -5.65 -9.74
N ARG A 77 -19.73 -4.35 -9.43
CA ARG A 77 -18.82 -3.41 -10.10
C ARG A 77 -17.39 -3.64 -9.65
N LYS A 78 -16.58 -4.24 -10.52
CA LYS A 78 -15.13 -4.32 -10.37
C LYS A 78 -14.46 -3.03 -10.86
N CYS A 79 -13.43 -2.60 -10.13
CA CYS A 79 -12.67 -1.39 -10.38
C CYS A 79 -11.23 -1.73 -10.79
N MET A 80 -10.60 -0.85 -11.58
CA MET A 80 -9.22 -1.03 -12.06
C MET A 80 -8.17 -0.60 -11.02
N THR A 81 -8.53 0.30 -10.09
CA THR A 81 -7.64 0.75 -9.00
C THR A 81 -8.42 0.89 -7.68
N PRO A 82 -7.77 0.75 -6.50
CA PRO A 82 -8.44 0.93 -5.21
C PRO A 82 -8.90 2.37 -4.99
N GLN A 83 -8.28 3.34 -5.66
CA GLN A 83 -8.70 4.74 -5.68
C GLN A 83 -10.03 4.91 -6.42
N LYS A 84 -10.20 4.31 -7.61
CA LYS A 84 -11.48 4.28 -8.34
C LYS A 84 -12.57 3.58 -7.53
N ARG A 85 -12.24 2.49 -6.82
CA ARG A 85 -13.15 1.84 -5.87
C ARG A 85 -13.60 2.76 -4.74
N ARG A 86 -12.69 3.51 -4.13
CA ARG A 86 -13.04 4.48 -3.08
C ARG A 86 -14.02 5.54 -3.59
N LEU A 87 -13.78 6.10 -4.78
CA LEU A 87 -14.71 7.06 -5.39
C LEU A 87 -16.07 6.41 -5.64
N HIS A 88 -16.10 5.23 -6.26
CA HIS A 88 -17.34 4.48 -6.48
C HIS A 88 -18.17 4.24 -5.21
N LEU A 89 -17.53 3.89 -4.09
CA LEU A 89 -18.20 3.71 -2.80
C LEU A 89 -18.75 5.02 -2.23
N ILE A 90 -18.05 6.14 -2.41
CA ILE A 90 -18.53 7.47 -2.02
C ILE A 90 -19.71 7.89 -2.90
N ASP A 91 -19.63 7.68 -4.21
CA ASP A 91 -20.57 8.25 -5.18
C ASP A 91 -21.85 7.41 -5.36
N LYS A 92 -21.74 6.06 -5.44
CA LYS A 92 -22.93 5.17 -5.57
C LYS A 92 -23.47 4.72 -4.22
N HIS A 93 -22.59 4.47 -3.25
CA HIS A 93 -22.97 3.89 -1.95
C HIS A 93 -22.92 4.89 -0.79
N MET A 94 -22.69 6.18 -1.08
CA MET A 94 -22.71 7.28 -0.10
C MET A 94 -21.78 7.06 1.11
N TYR A 95 -20.69 6.30 0.93
CA TYR A 95 -19.75 6.03 2.03
C TYR A 95 -19.09 7.32 2.53
N PRO A 96 -18.95 7.51 3.85
CA PRO A 96 -18.23 8.65 4.40
C PRO A 96 -16.80 8.71 3.86
N LYS A 97 -16.34 9.92 3.46
CA LYS A 97 -14.96 10.12 2.98
C LYS A 97 -13.90 9.70 4.02
N ASN A 98 -14.27 9.71 5.29
CA ASN A 98 -13.46 9.31 6.45
C ASN A 98 -13.51 7.79 6.75
N PHE A 99 -14.19 6.98 5.95
CA PHE A 99 -14.19 5.53 6.10
C PHE A 99 -12.79 4.93 5.83
N PHE A 100 -12.46 3.85 6.52
CA PHE A 100 -11.19 3.13 6.38
C PHE A 100 -11.18 2.22 5.14
N PHE A 101 -11.04 2.82 3.95
CA PHE A 101 -11.04 2.09 2.67
C PHE A 101 -9.88 1.11 2.47
N ALA A 102 -8.85 1.11 3.34
CA ALA A 102 -7.78 0.12 3.34
C ALA A 102 -8.12 -1.15 4.15
N VAL A 103 -9.40 -1.35 4.50
CA VAL A 103 -9.91 -2.54 5.21
C VAL A 103 -9.45 -3.85 4.56
N THR A 104 -9.49 -4.00 3.22
CA THR A 104 -9.05 -5.24 2.54
C THR A 104 -7.56 -5.51 2.63
N LYS A 105 -6.73 -4.50 2.93
CA LYS A 105 -5.28 -4.67 3.11
C LYS A 105 -4.92 -4.90 4.58
N ASP A 106 -5.49 -4.12 5.50
CA ASP A 106 -5.03 -4.06 6.89
C ASP A 106 -5.93 -4.80 7.89
N GLY A 107 -7.16 -5.16 7.50
CA GLY A 107 -8.17 -5.74 8.39
C GLY A 107 -8.69 -4.77 9.45
N ILE A 108 -9.43 -5.31 10.42
CA ILE A 108 -9.94 -4.58 11.61
C ILE A 108 -9.09 -4.76 12.87
N ASP A 109 -8.01 -5.54 12.82
CA ASP A 109 -7.21 -5.87 13.99
C ASP A 109 -6.72 -4.61 14.75
N GLY A 110 -7.12 -4.50 16.01
CA GLY A 110 -6.80 -3.36 16.89
C GLY A 110 -7.65 -2.09 16.68
N LYS A 111 -8.61 -2.07 15.74
CA LYS A 111 -9.49 -0.92 15.46
C LYS A 111 -10.91 -1.19 15.97
N ARG A 112 -11.42 -0.31 16.83
CA ARG A 112 -12.82 -0.36 17.32
C ARG A 112 -13.82 0.33 16.39
N SER A 113 -13.35 1.10 15.42
CA SER A 113 -14.17 1.82 14.45
C SER A 113 -13.58 1.72 13.04
N LEU A 114 -14.44 1.53 12.04
CA LEU A 114 -14.08 1.64 10.62
C LEU A 114 -14.07 3.08 10.12
N LEU A 115 -14.58 4.03 10.90
CA LEU A 115 -14.40 5.45 10.64
C LEU A 115 -13.06 5.91 11.22
N ILE A 116 -12.26 6.55 10.37
CA ILE A 116 -11.06 7.26 10.76
C ILE A 116 -11.53 8.53 11.49
N GLU A 117 -11.50 8.47 12.81
CA GLU A 117 -11.61 9.65 13.66
C GLU A 117 -10.46 10.59 13.28
N THR A 118 -10.75 11.64 12.50
CA THR A 118 -9.83 12.74 12.29
C THR A 118 -9.59 13.37 13.64
N ARG A 119 -8.50 12.97 14.32
CA ARG A 119 -8.15 13.50 15.64
C ARG A 119 -8.14 15.02 15.55
N ARG A 120 -9.20 15.67 16.07
CA ARG A 120 -9.04 16.97 16.72
C ARG A 120 -7.82 16.78 17.61
N ARG A 121 -6.78 17.60 17.41
CA ARG A 121 -5.53 17.50 18.19
C ARG A 121 -5.93 17.25 19.64
N ARG A 122 -5.44 16.17 20.25
CA ARG A 122 -5.75 15.85 21.64
C ARG A 122 -5.13 16.96 22.48
N SER A 123 -5.91 18.00 22.74
CA SER A 123 -5.58 19.07 23.66
C SER A 123 -5.20 18.38 24.96
N SER A 124 -3.95 18.48 25.38
CA SER A 124 -3.45 17.90 26.62
C SER A 124 -3.95 18.71 27.80
N ALA A 125 -5.26 18.69 28.02
CA ALA A 125 -5.86 19.08 29.27
C ALA A 125 -5.64 17.95 30.28
N GLY A 126 -4.90 18.22 31.35
CA GLY A 126 -4.88 17.36 32.54
C GLY A 126 -3.66 16.46 32.76
N SER A 127 -2.43 16.99 32.70
CA SER A 127 -1.33 16.51 33.57
C SER A 127 -0.18 17.53 33.63
N GLN A 128 -0.18 18.39 34.66
CA GLN A 128 1.02 19.10 35.10
C GLN A 128 1.95 18.08 35.79
N PRO A 129 3.27 18.24 35.66
CA PRO A 129 4.01 18.72 36.84
C PRO A 129 4.95 19.89 36.53
N GLN A 130 5.34 20.58 37.60
CA GLN A 130 6.15 21.80 37.57
C GLN A 130 7.60 21.54 37.13
N ALA A 131 8.09 22.34 36.17
CA ALA A 131 9.52 22.54 35.93
C ALA A 131 9.77 23.91 35.28
N LYS A 132 9.60 24.98 36.07
CA LYS A 132 10.04 26.34 35.70
C LYS A 132 11.14 26.78 36.66
N GLU A 133 12.39 26.66 36.26
CA GLU A 133 13.44 27.68 36.49
C GLU A 133 14.70 27.37 35.64
N LEU A 134 15.70 28.25 35.68
CA LEU A 134 17.04 28.09 35.09
C LEU A 134 17.21 28.23 33.55
N ARG A 135 16.41 29.05 32.85
CA ARG A 135 16.79 29.61 31.51
C ARG A 135 16.39 31.08 31.30
N ARG A 136 16.65 31.95 32.28
CA ARG A 136 16.59 33.43 32.12
C ARG A 136 17.70 34.14 32.91
N ARG A 137 18.90 34.17 32.36
CA ARG A 137 19.97 35.17 32.57
C ARG A 137 21.09 34.92 31.54
N ALA A 138 21.80 35.98 31.16
CA ALA A 138 22.79 36.02 30.07
C ALA A 138 22.23 35.78 28.65
N ASN A 139 21.70 36.86 28.06
CA ASN A 139 22.12 37.34 26.72
C ASN A 139 21.61 38.78 26.57
N THR A 140 22.37 39.68 27.18
CA THR A 140 22.32 41.13 26.99
C THR A 140 23.52 41.53 26.14
N LEU A 141 23.32 42.46 25.20
CA LEU A 141 24.31 42.92 24.21
C LEU A 141 24.54 41.84 23.12
N GLU A 142 24.64 42.14 21.82
CA GLU A 142 24.97 43.41 21.15
C GLU A 142 23.96 43.82 20.04
N LYS A 143 24.23 44.96 19.38
CA LYS A 143 23.37 45.74 18.48
C LYS A 143 24.16 46.13 17.21
N GLU A 144 23.49 46.74 16.23
CA GLU A 144 24.05 47.28 14.94
C GLU A 144 24.34 46.20 13.88
N ALA A 145 24.20 46.41 12.55
CA ALA A 145 23.37 47.32 11.74
C ALA A 145 23.28 46.78 10.27
N VAL A 146 22.31 47.28 9.48
CA VAL A 146 22.07 47.01 8.02
C VAL A 146 22.90 48.00 7.14
N PRO A 147 22.87 48.07 5.77
CA PRO A 147 22.04 47.44 4.71
C PRO A 147 22.91 46.66 3.67
N SER A 148 22.62 46.41 2.36
CA SER A 148 21.55 46.81 1.41
C SER A 148 21.38 45.81 0.22
N ASP A 149 20.57 46.23 -0.75
CA ASP A 149 20.13 45.70 -2.05
C ASP A 149 21.21 45.30 -3.10
N ASN A 150 20.93 44.30 -3.96
CA ASN A 150 20.44 44.57 -5.33
C ASN A 150 20.07 43.31 -6.19
N LYS A 151 18.85 43.35 -6.73
CA LYS A 151 18.40 43.10 -8.12
C LYS A 151 19.34 42.40 -9.14
N SER A 152 18.82 41.38 -9.87
CA SER A 152 18.77 41.20 -11.37
C SER A 152 18.77 39.71 -11.79
N GLN A 153 17.72 39.25 -12.50
CA GLN A 153 17.71 38.84 -13.93
C GLN A 153 18.39 37.47 -14.24
N SER A 154 17.63 36.42 -14.59
CA SER A 154 17.40 35.86 -15.96
C SER A 154 18.63 35.10 -16.53
N THR A 155 18.54 34.01 -17.30
CA THR A 155 17.62 33.64 -18.40
C THR A 155 17.51 32.11 -18.61
N LEU A 156 16.54 31.68 -19.43
CA LEU A 156 16.60 30.41 -20.20
C LEU A 156 17.49 30.59 -21.45
N PRO A 157 17.93 29.49 -22.07
CA PRO A 157 17.64 29.36 -23.50
C PRO A 157 17.15 27.97 -23.94
N SER A 158 16.34 27.97 -25.01
CA SER A 158 15.77 26.80 -25.67
C SER A 158 16.50 26.49 -26.98
N THR A 159 16.55 25.22 -27.39
CA THR A 159 16.82 24.80 -28.78
C THR A 159 16.04 23.48 -29.08
N THR A 160 14.92 23.57 -29.80
CA THR A 160 14.73 23.24 -31.24
C THR A 160 14.58 21.75 -31.58
N ALA A 161 13.39 21.38 -32.06
CA ALA A 161 13.16 20.19 -32.89
C ALA A 161 13.49 20.46 -34.37
N PRO A 162 13.45 19.43 -35.24
CA PRO A 162 12.42 19.47 -36.30
C PRO A 162 11.71 18.12 -36.57
N ASN A 163 10.68 18.19 -37.43
CA ASN A 163 9.68 17.15 -37.70
C ASN A 163 10.11 16.09 -38.74
N GLY A 164 9.33 15.00 -38.83
CA GLY A 164 9.29 14.13 -40.01
C GLY A 164 8.27 12.98 -39.91
N ILE A 165 7.11 13.12 -40.58
CA ILE A 165 6.14 12.03 -40.83
C ILE A 165 6.19 11.71 -42.33
N VAL A 166 6.46 10.46 -42.71
CA VAL A 166 6.14 9.91 -44.04
C VAL A 166 5.83 8.42 -43.92
N GLU A 167 4.70 7.98 -44.45
CA GLU A 167 4.34 6.58 -44.69
C GLU A 167 4.87 6.14 -46.07
N SER A 168 5.32 4.88 -46.22
CA SER A 168 5.39 4.20 -47.53
C SER A 168 5.45 2.68 -47.37
N GLU A 169 4.92 1.93 -48.33
CA GLU A 169 4.73 0.47 -48.25
C GLU A 169 5.87 -0.38 -48.83
N LYS A 170 6.12 -1.55 -48.18
CA LYS A 170 6.59 -2.85 -48.74
C LYS A 170 8.04 -2.91 -49.32
N PRO A 171 8.69 -4.11 -49.42
CA PRO A 171 8.16 -5.48 -49.28
C PRO A 171 8.64 -6.26 -48.03
N ALA A 172 8.05 -7.44 -47.80
CA ALA A 172 8.01 -8.13 -46.50
C ALA A 172 9.08 -9.22 -46.26
N ASP A 173 10.19 -9.24 -47.00
CA ASP A 173 11.22 -10.30 -46.91
C ASP A 173 12.46 -9.92 -46.09
N THR A 174 12.67 -8.62 -45.78
CA THR A 174 13.80 -8.16 -44.94
C THR A 174 13.51 -8.23 -43.44
N GLU A 175 12.24 -8.11 -43.02
CA GLU A 175 11.87 -8.03 -41.60
C GLU A 175 12.11 -9.34 -40.83
N MET A 176 12.06 -10.49 -41.50
CA MET A 176 12.22 -11.79 -40.83
C MET A 176 13.66 -12.01 -40.33
N ALA A 177 14.66 -11.44 -41.02
CA ALA A 177 16.06 -11.52 -40.60
C ALA A 177 16.32 -10.72 -39.31
N ASP A 178 15.82 -9.48 -39.24
CA ASP A 178 15.97 -8.62 -38.05
C ASP A 178 15.26 -9.21 -36.83
N LEU A 179 14.10 -9.86 -37.02
CA LEU A 179 13.41 -10.61 -35.98
C LEU A 179 14.25 -11.81 -35.47
N THR A 180 14.94 -12.55 -36.35
CA THR A 180 15.85 -13.62 -35.90
C THR A 180 17.07 -13.07 -35.16
N GLY A 181 17.62 -11.92 -35.56
CA GLY A 181 18.69 -11.23 -34.84
C GLY A 181 18.26 -10.82 -33.43
N ALA A 182 17.07 -10.20 -33.31
CA ALA A 182 16.50 -9.80 -32.02
C ALA A 182 16.20 -10.99 -31.10
N MET A 183 15.75 -12.13 -31.64
CA MET A 183 15.54 -13.36 -30.86
C MET A 183 16.85 -14.06 -30.48
N SER A 184 17.89 -13.99 -31.32
CA SER A 184 19.21 -14.51 -30.97
C SER A 184 19.90 -13.71 -29.86
N ALA A 185 19.60 -12.41 -29.74
CA ALA A 185 20.07 -11.55 -28.65
C ALA A 185 19.47 -11.90 -27.27
N LEU A 186 18.40 -12.71 -27.22
CA LEU A 186 17.76 -13.18 -25.99
C LEU A 186 18.25 -14.57 -25.54
N GLN A 187 19.42 -15.03 -25.99
CA GLN A 187 20.01 -16.30 -25.55
C GLN A 187 20.50 -16.23 -24.09
N PHE A 188 19.54 -16.35 -23.16
CA PHE A 188 19.69 -16.20 -21.70
C PHE A 188 20.44 -17.37 -21.02
N VAL A 189 21.09 -18.24 -21.80
CA VAL A 189 21.80 -19.44 -21.33
C VAL A 189 23.27 -19.31 -21.71
N PRO A 190 24.19 -19.18 -20.73
CA PRO A 190 25.62 -19.13 -21.01
C PRO A 190 26.08 -20.41 -21.73
N PRO A 191 26.86 -20.33 -22.83
CA PRO A 191 27.31 -21.51 -23.58
C PRO A 191 28.26 -22.41 -22.78
N SER A 192 28.79 -21.94 -21.64
CA SER A 192 29.30 -22.83 -20.58
C SER A 192 29.18 -22.17 -19.21
N ILE A 193 28.84 -22.96 -18.18
CA ILE A 193 28.87 -22.54 -16.78
C ILE A 193 30.06 -23.23 -16.12
N ARG A 194 31.10 -22.46 -15.77
CA ARG A 194 32.22 -22.95 -14.97
C ARG A 194 31.94 -22.72 -13.49
N PHE A 195 31.66 -23.79 -12.76
CA PHE A 195 31.71 -23.73 -11.29
C PHE A 195 33.14 -23.44 -10.82
N GLY A 196 33.27 -22.54 -9.86
CA GLY A 196 34.53 -21.87 -9.54
C GLY A 196 35.63 -22.81 -9.05
N ARG A 197 36.89 -22.43 -9.34
CA ARG A 197 38.10 -23.00 -8.72
C ARG A 197 38.16 -22.54 -7.26
N GLY A 198 37.37 -23.16 -6.39
CA GLY A 198 37.16 -22.67 -5.03
C GLY A 198 36.51 -23.66 -4.06
N ARG A 199 37.35 -24.55 -3.49
CA ARG A 199 37.10 -25.34 -2.27
C ARG A 199 36.16 -26.56 -2.42
N ALA A 200 36.52 -27.64 -1.71
CA ALA A 200 35.87 -28.94 -1.79
C ALA A 200 34.78 -29.13 -0.72
N GLY A 201 33.84 -30.04 -0.99
CA GLY A 201 33.06 -30.73 0.04
C GLY A 201 31.55 -30.54 0.00
N PHE A 202 30.84 -31.33 -0.82
CA PHE A 202 29.50 -31.77 -0.45
C PHE A 202 29.65 -32.93 0.56
N SER A 203 29.51 -32.65 1.85
CA SER A 203 29.43 -33.71 2.87
C SER A 203 28.05 -34.36 2.83
N LYS A 204 27.98 -35.64 2.43
CA LYS A 204 26.79 -36.46 2.68
C LYS A 204 26.73 -36.81 4.17
N ARG A 205 25.61 -36.48 4.81
CA ARG A 205 24.91 -37.27 5.83
C ARG A 205 23.46 -36.81 5.89
#